data_AF-A0A3B9P9H4-F1
#
_entry.id   AF-A0A3B9P9H4-F1
#
_cell.length_a   1.000
_cell.length_b   1.000
_cell.length_c   1.000
_cell.angle_alpha   90.00
_cell.angle_beta   90.00
_cell.angle_gamma   90.00
#
_symmetry.space_group_name_H-M   'P 1'
#
loop_
_entity.id
_entity.type
_entity.pdbx_description
1 polymer ?
#
loop_
_entity_poly.entity_id
_entity_poly.type
_entity_poly.pdbx_seq_one_letter_code
_entity_poly.pdbx_strand_id
1 'polypeptide(L)'
;MGELLKGIYDCAQDGDGLLVETFPGEITQGECQLMIDILSGNRIGLLIEAGLPPDAVTAHKHGWAQELDGLLHSMSDAAIIFSPGEDVVLNIFIYDPDRLDFDQGNRLIARLSQTVYNFFNLDNQAYWWFD
;
A
#
# COMPACT_ATOMS: atom_id res chain seq x y z
N MET A 1 7.41 -0.73 8.79
CA MET A 1 6.27 -1.00 7.88
C MET A 1 6.68 -1.77 6.64
N GLY A 2 7.65 -1.29 5.83
CA GLY A 2 8.11 -2.02 4.65
C GLY A 2 8.56 -3.46 4.91
N GLU A 3 9.42 -3.69 5.91
CA GLU A 3 9.86 -5.04 6.30
C GLU A 3 8.71 -5.93 6.78
N LEU A 4 7.71 -5.36 7.46
CA LEU A 4 6.54 -6.12 7.90
C LEU A 4 5.71 -6.59 6.71
N LEU A 5 5.39 -5.69 5.78
CA LEU A 5 4.63 -6.06 4.57
C LEU A 5 5.39 -7.05 3.69
N LYS A 6 6.71 -6.87 3.53
CA LYS A 6 7.57 -7.86 2.87
C LYS A 6 7.53 -9.19 3.60
N GLY A 7 7.60 -9.20 4.93
CA GLY A 7 7.51 -10.42 5.72
C GLY A 7 6.16 -11.14 5.58
N ILE A 8 5.05 -10.40 5.49
CA ILE A 8 3.73 -10.98 5.18
C ILE A 8 3.72 -11.57 3.77
N TYR A 9 4.27 -10.85 2.79
CA TYR A 9 4.36 -11.30 1.40
C TYR A 9 5.18 -12.59 1.26
N ASP A 10 6.43 -12.60 1.74
CA ASP A 10 7.32 -13.76 1.67
C ASP A 10 6.69 -14.97 2.39
N CYS A 11 6.12 -14.74 3.58
CA CYS A 11 5.41 -15.77 4.34
C CYS A 11 4.19 -16.34 3.60
N ALA A 12 3.41 -15.51 2.91
CA ALA A 12 2.24 -15.96 2.16
C ALA A 12 2.66 -16.79 0.93
N GLN A 13 3.69 -16.34 0.19
CA GLN A 13 4.14 -16.98 -1.05
C GLN A 13 4.90 -18.28 -0.79
N ASP A 14 5.92 -18.23 0.05
CA ASP A 14 6.91 -19.29 0.18
C ASP A 14 6.81 -20.05 1.52
N GLY A 15 6.04 -19.52 2.47
CA GLY A 15 5.92 -20.09 3.82
C GLY A 15 7.19 -19.91 4.66
N ASP A 16 8.05 -18.97 4.30
CA ASP A 16 9.31 -18.67 4.97
C ASP A 16 9.49 -17.15 5.22
N GLY A 17 10.71 -16.74 5.52
CA GLY A 17 11.06 -15.34 5.73
C GLY A 17 10.80 -14.84 7.16
N LEU A 18 10.87 -13.50 7.31
CA LEU A 18 11.01 -12.83 8.60
C LEU A 18 9.96 -13.25 9.64
N LEU A 19 8.69 -13.37 9.26
CA LEU A 19 7.61 -13.66 10.20
C LEU A 19 7.67 -15.10 10.73
N VAL A 20 7.89 -16.07 9.85
CA VAL A 20 7.97 -17.49 10.21
C VAL A 20 9.25 -17.77 11.01
N GLU A 21 10.36 -17.11 10.70
CA GLU A 21 11.62 -17.19 11.45
C GLU A 21 11.51 -16.58 12.85
N THR A 22 10.83 -15.44 12.96
CA THR A 22 10.69 -14.70 14.24
C THR A 22 9.65 -15.36 15.15
N PHE A 23 8.61 -15.98 14.58
CA PHE A 23 7.49 -16.59 15.32
C PHE A 23 7.23 -18.05 14.89
N PRO A 24 8.18 -18.97 15.12
CA PRO A 24 8.08 -20.33 14.59
C PRO A 24 6.86 -21.09 15.12
N GLY A 25 5.98 -21.52 14.21
CA GLY A 25 4.76 -22.27 14.54
C GLY A 25 3.62 -21.42 15.13
N GLU A 26 3.84 -20.12 15.33
CA GLU A 26 2.82 -19.16 15.79
C GLU A 26 2.20 -18.38 14.63
N ILE A 27 2.95 -18.16 13.55
CA ILE A 27 2.45 -17.60 12.29
C ILE A 27 2.64 -18.63 11.18
N THR A 28 1.54 -18.98 10.52
CA THR A 28 1.51 -19.95 9.42
C THR A 28 1.37 -19.26 8.06
N GLN A 29 1.81 -19.93 6.99
CA GLN A 29 1.59 -19.47 5.61
C GLN A 29 0.12 -19.15 5.32
N GLY A 30 -0.81 -20.00 5.81
CA GLY A 30 -2.24 -19.79 5.64
C GLY A 30 -2.77 -18.52 6.32
N GLU A 31 -2.22 -18.16 7.48
CA GLU A 31 -2.56 -16.90 8.15
C GLU A 31 -1.97 -15.69 7.43
N CYS A 32 -0.75 -15.80 6.89
CA CYS A 32 -0.17 -14.76 6.05
C CYS A 32 -1.00 -14.53 4.77
N GLN A 33 -1.46 -15.60 4.11
CA GLN A 33 -2.38 -15.48 2.98
C GLN A 33 -3.69 -14.81 3.39
N LEU A 34 -4.26 -15.17 4.55
CA LEU A 34 -5.45 -14.51 5.07
C LEU A 34 -5.22 -13.01 5.32
N MET A 35 -4.04 -12.61 5.80
CA MET A 35 -3.69 -11.19 5.95
C MET A 35 -3.68 -10.46 4.60
N ILE A 36 -3.07 -11.05 3.56
CA ILE A 36 -3.09 -10.50 2.19
C ILE A 36 -4.52 -10.39 1.68
N ASP A 37 -5.36 -11.40 1.87
CA ASP A 37 -6.74 -11.42 1.39
C ASP A 37 -7.58 -10.33 2.08
N ILE A 38 -7.45 -10.17 3.41
CA ILE A 38 -8.13 -9.13 4.18
C ILE A 38 -7.70 -7.74 3.70
N LEU A 39 -6.40 -7.52 3.53
CA LEU A 39 -5.86 -6.25 3.06
C LEU A 39 -6.27 -5.96 1.61
N SER A 40 -6.39 -6.99 0.76
CA SER A 40 -6.84 -6.86 -0.64
C SER A 40 -8.35 -6.60 -0.77
N GLY A 41 -9.11 -6.90 0.29
CA GLY A 41 -10.52 -6.56 0.42
C GLY A 41 -10.77 -5.10 0.78
N ASN A 42 -9.74 -4.37 1.22
CA ASN A 42 -9.84 -2.94 1.44
C ASN A 42 -9.78 -2.24 0.08
N ARG A 43 -10.92 -1.73 -0.39
CA ARG A 43 -11.06 -1.04 -1.68
C ARG A 43 -11.78 0.27 -1.48
N ILE A 44 -11.03 1.36 -1.51
CA ILE A 44 -11.54 2.71 -1.27
C ILE A 44 -11.44 3.62 -2.50
N GLY A 45 -10.63 3.25 -3.51
CA GLY A 45 -10.43 4.07 -4.72
C GLY A 45 -9.71 5.40 -4.48
N LEU A 46 -8.94 5.49 -3.39
CA LEU A 46 -8.18 6.66 -2.97
C LEU A 46 -6.72 6.27 -2.68
N LEU A 47 -5.85 7.25 -2.49
CA LEU A 47 -4.46 7.10 -2.10
C LEU A 47 -3.68 6.23 -3.08
N ILE A 48 -3.08 5.11 -2.65
CA ILE A 48 -2.29 4.26 -3.56
C ILE A 48 -3.18 3.73 -4.68
N GLU A 49 -4.39 3.24 -4.40
CA GLU A 49 -5.32 2.69 -5.39
C GLU A 49 -5.63 3.68 -6.51
N ALA A 50 -5.78 4.96 -6.18
CA ALA A 50 -6.11 6.00 -7.16
C ALA A 50 -5.05 6.16 -8.26
N GLY A 51 -3.79 5.80 -7.99
CA GLY A 51 -2.71 5.86 -8.97
C GLY A 51 -2.57 4.62 -9.86
N LEU A 52 -3.38 3.58 -9.65
CA LEU A 52 -3.20 2.28 -10.28
C LEU A 52 -4.25 1.98 -11.36
N PRO A 53 -4.00 1.01 -12.25
CA PRO A 53 -5.01 0.52 -13.18
C PRO A 53 -6.22 -0.08 -12.45
N PRO A 54 -7.43 -0.04 -13.03
CA PRO A 54 -8.64 -0.58 -12.39
C PRO A 54 -8.58 -2.08 -12.06
N ASP A 55 -7.75 -2.84 -12.76
CA ASP A 55 -7.53 -4.27 -12.59
C ASP A 55 -6.33 -4.61 -11.68
N ALA A 56 -5.60 -3.61 -11.18
CA ALA A 56 -4.54 -3.83 -10.22
C ALA A 56 -5.11 -4.35 -8.90
N VAL A 57 -4.38 -5.29 -8.29
CA VAL A 57 -4.70 -5.82 -6.96
C VAL A 57 -3.74 -5.21 -5.96
N THR A 58 -4.28 -4.67 -4.88
CA THR A 58 -3.49 -4.08 -3.80
C THR A 58 -3.92 -4.59 -2.44
N ALA A 59 -3.01 -5.22 -1.71
CA ALA A 59 -3.18 -5.49 -0.30
C ALA A 59 -2.67 -4.28 0.48
N HIS A 60 -3.57 -3.42 0.97
CA HIS A 60 -3.16 -2.14 1.57
C HIS A 60 -3.94 -1.72 2.82
N LYS A 61 -3.34 -0.79 3.58
CA LYS A 61 -4.00 -0.11 4.68
C LYS A 61 -3.64 1.37 4.70
N HIS A 62 -4.67 2.18 4.52
CA HIS A 62 -4.62 3.63 4.66
C HIS A 62 -4.77 4.10 6.11
N GLY A 63 -4.28 5.31 6.38
CA GLY A 63 -4.44 6.00 7.66
C GLY A 63 -4.50 7.52 7.50
N TRP A 64 -5.49 8.15 8.11
CA TRP A 64 -5.54 9.59 8.36
C TRP A 64 -6.48 9.82 9.54
N ALA A 65 -6.24 10.90 10.28
CA ALA A 65 -7.08 11.27 11.41
C ALA A 65 -7.04 12.79 11.61
N GLN A 66 -8.11 13.30 12.21
CA GLN A 66 -8.10 14.64 12.77
C GLN A 66 -7.28 14.62 14.07
N GLU A 67 -6.34 15.54 14.21
CA GLU A 67 -5.50 15.67 15.40
C GLU A 67 -6.19 16.53 16.47
N LEU A 68 -5.52 16.73 17.62
CA LEU A 68 -6.14 17.35 18.81
C LEU A 68 -6.56 18.81 18.59
N ASP A 69 -5.97 19.49 17.61
CA ASP A 69 -6.30 20.85 17.22
C ASP A 69 -7.45 20.94 16.20
N GLY A 70 -8.01 19.79 15.79
CA GLY A 70 -9.09 19.73 14.84
C GLY A 70 -8.65 19.77 13.38
N LEU A 71 -7.35 19.67 13.08
CA LEU A 71 -6.83 19.68 11.72
C LEU A 71 -6.32 18.29 11.30
N LEU A 72 -6.26 18.08 9.99
CA LEU A 72 -5.58 16.94 9.39
C LEU A 72 -4.14 17.35 9.14
N HIS A 73 -3.17 16.67 9.75
CA HIS A 73 -1.76 16.87 9.44
C HIS A 73 -1.12 15.67 8.77
N SER A 74 -1.64 14.47 9.03
CA SER A 74 -0.98 13.22 8.65
C SER A 74 -1.88 12.34 7.76
N MET A 75 -1.34 11.89 6.62
CA MET A 75 -1.94 10.85 5.77
C MET A 75 -0.90 9.79 5.45
N SER A 76 -1.34 8.54 5.35
CA SER A 76 -0.50 7.41 4.98
C SER A 76 -1.26 6.34 4.23
N ASP A 77 -0.51 5.57 3.44
CA ASP A 77 -0.96 4.33 2.85
C ASP A 77 0.23 3.38 2.68
N ALA A 78 0.03 2.13 3.08
CA ALA A 78 1.04 1.07 3.06
C ALA A 78 0.46 -0.12 2.32
N ALA A 79 1.11 -0.50 1.21
CA ALA A 79 0.57 -1.47 0.26
C ALA A 79 1.61 -2.49 -0.20
N ILE A 80 1.12 -3.69 -0.50
CA ILE A 80 1.70 -4.60 -1.48
C ILE A 80 0.88 -4.42 -2.76
N ILE A 81 1.55 -4.03 -3.83
CA ILE A 81 0.94 -3.82 -5.14
C ILE A 81 1.32 -5.01 -6.00
N PHE A 82 0.32 -5.81 -6.37
CA PHE A 82 0.50 -6.95 -7.26
C PHE A 82 0.42 -6.46 -8.71
N SER A 83 1.44 -6.73 -9.51
CA SER A 83 1.52 -6.22 -10.89
C SER A 83 2.10 -7.21 -11.90
N PRO A 84 1.84 -7.03 -13.21
CA PRO A 84 2.36 -7.94 -14.23
C PRO A 84 3.89 -7.99 -14.32
N GLY A 85 4.59 -6.90 -13.98
CA GLY A 85 6.04 -6.80 -14.01
C GLY A 85 6.68 -7.36 -12.74
N GLU A 86 6.53 -6.62 -11.64
CA GLU A 86 7.09 -6.97 -10.33
C GLU A 86 6.11 -6.59 -9.22
N ASP A 87 6.02 -7.40 -8.17
CA ASP A 87 5.25 -7.05 -6.97
C ASP A 87 6.04 -6.06 -6.13
N VAL A 88 5.37 -5.01 -5.66
CA VAL A 88 6.04 -3.89 -4.98
C VAL A 88 5.45 -3.64 -3.60
N VAL A 89 6.31 -3.62 -2.59
CA VAL A 89 5.98 -3.05 -1.27
C VAL A 89 6.21 -1.54 -1.31
N LEU A 90 5.14 -0.75 -1.18
CA LEU A 90 5.17 0.71 -1.19
C LEU A 90 4.57 1.26 0.10
N ASN A 91 5.28 2.16 0.76
CA ASN A 91 4.82 2.80 2.00
C ASN A 91 4.99 4.31 1.85
N ILE A 92 3.89 5.06 1.96
CA ILE A 92 3.90 6.51 1.85
C ILE A 92 3.31 7.11 3.12
N PHE A 93 4.04 8.05 3.70
CA PHE A 93 3.62 8.85 4.86
C PHE A 93 3.91 10.30 4.54
N ILE A 94 2.89 11.16 4.64
CA ILE A 94 3.01 12.59 4.40
C ILE A 94 2.53 13.36 5.62
N TYR A 95 3.15 14.51 5.85
CA TYR A 95 2.88 15.39 6.99
C TYR A 95 2.98 16.85 6.57
N ASP A 96 2.07 17.69 7.07
CA ASP A 96 2.13 19.15 6.96
C ASP A 96 1.90 19.78 8.35
N PRO A 97 2.82 20.64 8.84
CA PRO A 97 2.71 21.21 10.18
C PRO A 97 1.59 22.23 10.34
N ASP A 98 1.12 22.85 9.26
CA ASP A 98 0.08 23.88 9.29
C ASP A 98 -1.31 23.26 9.06
N ARG A 99 -1.48 22.57 7.93
CA ARG A 99 -2.67 21.78 7.59
C ARG A 99 -2.42 21.01 6.29
N LEU A 100 -2.63 19.70 6.34
CA LEU A 100 -2.68 18.88 5.14
C LEU A 100 -4.07 18.94 4.51
N ASP A 101 -4.14 19.38 3.25
CA ASP A 101 -5.36 19.30 2.46
C ASP A 101 -5.56 17.88 1.94
N PHE A 102 -6.72 17.27 2.23
CA PHE A 102 -6.96 15.85 1.93
C PHE A 102 -6.87 15.57 0.42
N ASP A 103 -7.46 16.41 -0.42
CA ASP A 103 -7.49 16.17 -1.87
C ASP A 103 -6.09 16.30 -2.48
N GLN A 104 -5.31 17.28 -2.02
CA GLN A 104 -3.91 17.43 -2.44
C GLN A 104 -3.04 16.28 -1.94
N GLY A 105 -3.20 15.86 -0.69
CA GLY A 105 -2.50 14.71 -0.11
C GLY A 105 -2.83 13.41 -0.84
N ASN A 106 -4.10 13.19 -1.15
CA ASN A 106 -4.58 12.07 -1.95
C ASN A 106 -3.95 12.05 -3.34
N ARG A 107 -3.96 13.20 -4.05
CA ARG A 107 -3.37 13.34 -5.39
C ARG A 107 -1.85 13.09 -5.37
N LEU A 108 -1.16 13.56 -4.33
CA LEU A 108 0.28 13.32 -4.16
C LEU A 108 0.57 11.82 -3.99
N ILE A 109 -0.13 11.14 -3.08
CA ILE A 109 0.05 9.70 -2.85
C ILE A 109 -0.25 8.90 -4.13
N ALA A 110 -1.35 9.21 -4.81
CA ALA A 110 -1.73 8.57 -6.07
C ALA A 110 -0.68 8.78 -7.17
N ARG A 111 -0.10 9.99 -7.26
CA ARG A 111 0.93 10.26 -8.27
C ARG A 111 2.22 9.50 -7.98
N LEU A 112 2.60 9.38 -6.71
CA LEU A 112 3.76 8.59 -6.29
C LEU A 112 3.53 7.10 -6.56
N SER A 113 2.36 6.54 -6.22
CA SER A 113 2.05 5.13 -6.49
C SER A 113 2.06 4.81 -7.98
N GLN A 114 1.45 5.67 -8.82
CA GLN A 114 1.51 5.53 -10.27
C GLN A 114 2.95 5.53 -10.79
N THR A 115 3.77 6.46 -10.30
CA THR A 115 5.15 6.58 -10.77
C THR A 115 5.95 5.33 -10.47
N VAL A 116 5.78 4.76 -9.27
CA VAL A 116 6.41 3.50 -8.86
C VAL A 116 5.87 2.33 -9.68
N TYR A 117 4.55 2.22 -9.84
CA TYR A 117 3.93 1.16 -10.66
C TYR A 117 4.46 1.18 -12.09
N ASN A 118 4.49 2.35 -12.73
CA ASN A 118 4.94 2.53 -14.12
C ASN A 118 6.43 2.25 -14.31
N PHE A 119 7.25 2.43 -13.28
CA PHE A 119 8.68 2.10 -13.31
C PHE A 119 8.89 0.59 -13.48
N PHE A 120 8.10 -0.24 -12.80
CA PHE A 120 8.18 -1.70 -12.90
C PHE A 120 7.35 -2.31 -14.04
N ASN A 121 6.40 -1.54 -14.62
CA ASN A 121 5.47 -2.02 -15.64
C ASN A 121 5.59 -1.22 -16.95
N LEU A 122 6.75 -1.29 -17.62
CA LEU A 122 7.05 -0.49 -18.82
C LEU A 122 6.08 -0.74 -19.99
N ASP A 123 5.60 -1.98 -20.15
CA ASP A 123 4.68 -2.38 -21.22
C ASP A 123 3.20 -2.30 -20.81
N ASN A 124 2.91 -2.04 -19.53
CA ASN A 124 1.54 -1.98 -18.98
C ASN A 124 1.42 -0.86 -17.94
N GLN A 125 1.68 0.38 -18.36
CA GLN A 125 1.64 1.54 -17.48
C GLN A 125 0.22 1.95 -17.12
N ALA A 126 0.03 2.36 -15.87
CA ALA A 126 -1.18 3.00 -15.39
C ALA A 126 -1.34 4.41 -15.99
N TYR A 127 -2.53 4.69 -16.50
CA TYR A 127 -2.91 6.01 -17.01
C TYR A 127 -3.26 6.97 -15.86
N TRP A 128 -2.97 8.26 -16.02
CA TRP A 128 -3.31 9.30 -15.06
C TRP A 128 -4.65 9.95 -15.38
N TRP A 129 -5.68 9.63 -14.60
CA TRP A 129 -7.07 10.05 -14.85
C TRP A 129 -7.47 11.40 -14.24
N PHE A 130 -6.59 12.05 -13.47
CA PHE A 130 -6.93 13.29 -12.75
C PHE A 130 -6.46 14.53 -13.52
N ASP A 131 -7.36 15.48 -13.75
CA ASP A 131 -7.04 16.81 -14.31
C ASP A 131 -6.35 17.71 -13.29
#